data_AF-A0A2S2N3H1-F1
#
_entry.id   AF-A0A2S2N3H1-F1
#
_cell.length_a   1.000
_cell.length_b   1.000
_cell.length_c   1.000
_cell.angle_alpha   90.00
_cell.angle_beta   90.00
_cell.angle_gamma   90.00
#
_symmetry.space_group_name_H-M   'P 1'
#
loop_
_entity.id
_entity.type
_entity.pdbx_description
1 polymer ?
#
loop_
_entity_poly.entity_id
_entity_poly.type
_entity_poly.pdbx_seq_one_letter_code
_entity_poly.pdbx_strand_id
1 'polypeptide(L)'
;MYSMGCYEISLGDTIGVGTPGSMREMLAVVMKEVPVGALAVHCHDTYGQALANILVALQMGVSVVDASVAGLGGCPYAQGASGNVATEDLVYMLNGLGIHTGVDLQKLMDTGTFICNALNRKSNSKVSQASCRL
;
A
#
# COMPACT_ATOMS: atom_id res chain seq x y z
N MET A 1 -15.31 -4.61 -16.24
CA MET A 1 -14.90 -3.24 -15.83
C MET A 1 -13.99 -2.63 -16.87
N TYR A 2 -12.90 -3.31 -17.24
CA TYR A 2 -12.02 -2.85 -18.31
C TYR A 2 -12.74 -2.66 -19.65
N SER A 3 -13.52 -3.67 -20.09
CA SER A 3 -14.39 -3.57 -21.28
C SER A 3 -15.53 -2.53 -21.17
N MET A 4 -15.81 -2.05 -19.96
CA MET A 4 -16.81 -1.00 -19.71
C MET A 4 -16.20 0.41 -19.72
N GLY A 5 -14.89 0.53 -19.98
CA GLY A 5 -14.20 1.83 -20.16
C GLY A 5 -13.30 2.26 -19.00
N CYS A 6 -13.12 1.46 -17.95
CA CYS A 6 -12.12 1.75 -16.91
C CYS A 6 -10.71 1.61 -17.50
N TYR A 7 -9.88 2.65 -17.44
CA TYR A 7 -8.49 2.60 -17.91
C TYR A 7 -7.57 1.81 -16.97
N GLU A 8 -7.93 1.75 -15.68
CA GLU A 8 -7.21 1.04 -14.62
C GLU A 8 -8.21 0.45 -13.62
N ILE A 9 -7.85 -0.69 -13.02
CA ILE A 9 -8.64 -1.37 -11.98
C ILE A 9 -7.73 -1.65 -10.78
N SER A 10 -8.05 -1.05 -9.63
CA SER A 10 -7.37 -1.34 -8.37
C SER A 10 -8.03 -2.51 -7.64
N LEU A 11 -7.23 -3.55 -7.37
CA LEU A 11 -7.67 -4.80 -6.74
C LEU A 11 -7.44 -4.69 -5.22
N GLY A 12 -8.55 -4.59 -4.48
CA GLY A 12 -8.52 -4.32 -3.04
C GLY A 12 -8.57 -5.55 -2.13
N ASP A 13 -7.58 -5.68 -1.25
CA ASP A 13 -7.67 -6.46 -0.01
C ASP A 13 -8.16 -5.54 1.12
N THR A 14 -9.47 -5.33 1.15
CA THR A 14 -10.14 -4.32 2.00
C THR A 14 -10.12 -4.63 3.49
N ILE A 15 -9.89 -5.88 3.87
CA ILE A 15 -9.81 -6.30 5.28
C ILE A 15 -8.40 -6.70 5.70
N GLY A 16 -7.46 -6.83 4.75
CA GLY A 16 -6.05 -7.09 5.01
C GLY A 16 -5.75 -8.54 5.37
N VAL A 17 -6.60 -9.49 4.95
CA VAL A 17 -6.45 -10.93 5.27
C VAL A 17 -5.72 -11.69 4.17
N GLY A 18 -5.46 -11.06 3.03
CA GLY A 18 -4.73 -11.64 1.93
C GLY A 18 -3.32 -12.03 2.35
N THR A 19 -2.82 -13.11 1.75
CA THR A 19 -1.44 -13.57 1.94
C THR A 19 -0.73 -13.62 0.59
N PRO A 20 0.61 -13.72 0.56
CA PRO A 20 1.37 -13.77 -0.69
C PRO A 20 0.89 -14.85 -1.67
N GLY A 21 0.43 -15.99 -1.15
CA GLY A 21 -0.14 -17.08 -1.97
C GLY A 21 -1.46 -16.68 -2.63
N SER A 22 -2.41 -16.17 -1.85
CA SER A 22 -3.72 -15.77 -2.39
C SER A 22 -3.63 -14.56 -3.32
N MET A 23 -2.71 -13.62 -3.06
CA MET A 23 -2.43 -12.50 -3.96
C MET A 23 -1.95 -13.01 -5.33
N ARG A 24 -1.01 -13.96 -5.34
CA ARG A 24 -0.49 -14.56 -6.58
C ARG A 24 -1.59 -15.26 -7.38
N GLU A 25 -2.39 -16.08 -6.70
CA GLU A 25 -3.47 -16.83 -7.35
C GLU A 25 -4.53 -15.88 -7.95
N MET A 26 -4.93 -14.87 -7.19
CA MET A 26 -5.89 -13.86 -7.64
C MET A 26 -5.37 -13.11 -8.88
N LEU A 27 -4.13 -12.59 -8.82
CA LEU A 27 -3.52 -11.88 -9.96
C LEU A 27 -3.37 -12.80 -11.19
N ALA A 28 -2.97 -14.06 -11.00
CA ALA A 28 -2.83 -15.02 -12.10
C ALA A 28 -4.16 -15.29 -12.83
N VAL A 29 -5.30 -15.17 -12.14
CA VAL A 29 -6.62 -15.25 -12.76
C VAL A 29 -6.97 -13.93 -13.45
N VAL A 30 -6.83 -12.79 -12.78
CA VAL A 30 -7.23 -11.48 -13.33
C VAL A 30 -6.41 -11.11 -14.57
N MET A 31 -5.10 -11.43 -14.59
CA MET A 31 -4.21 -11.14 -15.72
C MET A 31 -4.54 -11.91 -17.00
N LYS A 32 -5.44 -12.90 -16.96
CA LYS A 32 -5.97 -13.55 -18.17
C LYS A 32 -6.98 -12.68 -18.91
N GLU A 33 -7.64 -11.77 -18.19
CA GLU A 33 -8.76 -10.97 -18.68
C GLU A 33 -8.40 -9.47 -18.80
N VAL A 34 -7.46 -8.99 -17.98
CA VAL A 34 -7.07 -7.57 -17.92
C VAL A 34 -5.55 -7.45 -18.10
N PRO A 35 -5.07 -6.59 -19.01
CA PRO A 35 -3.64 -6.34 -19.16
C PRO A 35 -3.02 -5.85 -17.86
N VAL A 36 -1.84 -6.36 -17.50
CA VAL A 36 -1.17 -6.01 -16.23
C VAL A 36 -0.90 -4.50 -16.07
N GLY A 37 -0.66 -3.80 -17.19
CA GLY A 37 -0.48 -2.34 -17.18
C GLY A 37 -1.74 -1.53 -16.86
N ALA A 38 -2.90 -2.18 -16.78
CA ALA A 38 -4.17 -1.60 -16.35
C ALA A 38 -4.61 -2.10 -14.97
N LEU A 39 -3.71 -2.75 -14.22
CA LEU A 39 -3.96 -3.26 -12.88
C LEU A 39 -3.17 -2.46 -11.83
N ALA A 40 -3.86 -2.17 -10.73
CA ALA A 40 -3.27 -1.68 -9.49
C ALA A 40 -3.64 -2.64 -8.34
N VAL A 41 -2.91 -2.54 -7.21
CA VAL A 41 -3.26 -3.25 -5.97
C VAL A 41 -3.44 -2.29 -4.81
N HIS A 42 -4.43 -2.56 -3.96
CA HIS A 42 -4.72 -1.83 -2.74
C HIS A 42 -4.74 -2.80 -1.57
N CYS A 43 -3.73 -2.74 -0.69
CA CYS A 43 -3.61 -3.68 0.42
C CYS A 43 -3.74 -2.97 1.77
N HIS A 44 -4.64 -3.46 2.61
CA HIS A 44 -4.68 -3.09 4.02
C HIS A 44 -3.66 -3.89 4.83
N ASP A 45 -3.10 -3.26 5.86
CA ASP A 45 -2.07 -3.82 6.73
C ASP A 45 -2.62 -4.27 8.10
N THR A 46 -3.91 -4.63 8.14
CA THR A 46 -4.58 -5.11 9.36
C THR A 46 -3.83 -6.28 10.00
N TYR A 47 -3.34 -7.23 9.19
CA TYR A 47 -2.62 -8.43 9.66
C TYR A 47 -1.13 -8.41 9.28
N GLY A 48 -0.56 -7.24 8.98
CA GLY A 48 0.87 -7.10 8.65
C GLY A 48 1.28 -7.75 7.32
N GLN A 49 0.34 -7.96 6.40
CA GLN A 49 0.58 -8.66 5.13
C GLN A 49 0.77 -7.71 3.94
N ALA A 50 0.52 -6.40 4.10
CA ALA A 50 0.35 -5.52 2.95
C ALA A 50 1.62 -5.43 2.09
N LEU A 51 2.79 -5.16 2.69
CA LEU A 51 4.05 -5.08 1.94
C LEU A 51 4.45 -6.42 1.31
N ALA A 52 4.17 -7.54 1.96
CA ALA A 52 4.45 -8.87 1.40
C ALA A 52 3.57 -9.17 0.18
N ASN A 53 2.28 -8.80 0.25
CA ASN A 53 1.35 -8.93 -0.86
C ASN A 53 1.73 -8.00 -2.02
N ILE A 54 2.10 -6.75 -1.72
CA ILE A 54 2.59 -5.79 -2.72
C ILE A 54 3.85 -6.30 -3.41
N LEU A 55 4.81 -6.86 -2.64
CA LEU A 55 6.02 -7.44 -3.23
C LEU A 55 5.69 -8.55 -4.23
N VAL A 56 4.72 -9.41 -3.93
CA VAL A 56 4.23 -10.42 -4.90
C VAL A 56 3.61 -9.77 -6.13
N ALA A 57 2.79 -8.73 -5.95
CA ALA A 57 2.18 -8.01 -7.08
C ALA A 57 3.25 -7.40 -8.00
N LEU A 58 4.28 -6.76 -7.42
CA LEU A 58 5.44 -6.23 -8.15
C LEU A 58 6.18 -7.33 -8.93
N GLN A 59 6.41 -8.48 -8.30
CA GLN A 59 7.03 -9.64 -8.96
C GLN A 59 6.19 -10.20 -10.11
N MET A 60 4.88 -9.95 -10.11
CA MET A 60 3.96 -10.33 -11.18
C MET A 60 3.79 -9.24 -12.25
N GLY A 61 4.50 -8.12 -12.12
CA GLY A 61 4.53 -7.05 -13.11
C GLY A 61 3.52 -5.92 -12.87
N VAL A 62 2.77 -5.94 -11.76
CA VAL A 62 1.96 -4.79 -11.35
C VAL A 62 2.91 -3.63 -11.03
N SER A 63 2.57 -2.43 -11.49
CA SER A 63 3.42 -1.23 -11.33
C SER A 63 2.72 -0.06 -10.65
N VAL A 64 1.44 -0.22 -10.28
CA VAL A 64 0.64 0.77 -9.58
C VAL A 64 0.15 0.17 -8.25
N VAL A 65 0.38 0.89 -7.16
CA VAL A 65 0.08 0.42 -5.80
C VAL A 65 -0.52 1.58 -5.00
N ASP A 66 -1.69 1.33 -4.41
CA ASP A 66 -2.35 2.29 -3.54
C ASP A 66 -1.79 2.20 -2.11
N ALA A 67 -1.57 3.36 -1.49
CA ALA A 67 -1.07 3.49 -0.13
C ALA A 67 -1.63 4.77 0.52
N SER A 68 -1.50 4.88 1.85
CA SER A 68 -1.93 6.09 2.57
C SER A 68 -0.81 6.68 3.41
N VAL A 69 -0.65 8.00 3.35
CA VAL A 69 0.35 8.73 4.13
C VAL A 69 0.19 8.38 5.62
N ALA A 70 1.30 8.12 6.31
CA ALA A 70 1.32 7.73 7.72
C ALA A 70 0.45 6.52 8.09
N GLY A 71 0.06 5.70 7.09
CA GLY A 71 -0.89 4.60 7.26
C GLY A 71 -2.27 5.09 7.73
N LEU A 72 -2.72 6.23 7.20
CA LEU A 72 -4.07 6.75 7.46
C LEU A 72 -5.14 5.79 6.92
N GLY A 73 -6.33 5.90 7.52
CA GLY A 73 -7.38 4.90 7.39
C GLY A 73 -7.52 4.06 8.66
N GLY A 74 -8.23 2.95 8.52
CA GLY A 74 -8.75 2.18 9.65
C GLY A 74 -10.09 2.76 10.12
N CYS A 75 -11.00 1.90 10.53
CA CYS A 75 -12.31 2.31 11.02
C CYS A 75 -12.21 2.58 12.53
N PRO A 76 -12.59 3.77 13.04
CA PRO A 76 -12.65 4.03 14.48
C PRO A 76 -13.56 3.05 15.23
N TYR A 77 -14.51 2.44 14.50
CA TYR A 77 -15.47 1.46 15.02
C TYR A 77 -15.00 0.00 14.89
N ALA A 78 -13.89 -0.29 14.18
CA ALA A 78 -13.30 -1.61 14.08
C ALA A 78 -11.98 -1.66 14.87
N GLN A 79 -12.08 -2.00 16.16
CA GLN A 79 -10.90 -2.17 17.02
C GLN A 79 -9.91 -3.15 16.39
N GLY A 80 -8.70 -2.65 16.06
CA GLY A 80 -7.59 -3.47 15.57
C GLY A 80 -7.31 -3.39 14.07
N ALA A 81 -8.15 -2.74 13.27
CA ALA A 81 -7.86 -2.52 11.86
C ALA A 81 -6.83 -1.39 11.67
N SER A 82 -5.56 -1.73 11.42
CA SER A 82 -4.48 -0.78 11.10
C SER A 82 -4.88 0.18 9.97
N GLY A 83 -5.63 -0.33 8.99
CA GLY A 83 -6.05 0.40 7.79
C GLY A 83 -5.12 0.11 6.61
N ASN A 84 -4.88 1.14 5.79
CA ASN A 84 -4.04 1.04 4.61
C ASN A 84 -2.57 0.79 4.96
N VAL A 85 -1.81 0.26 4.01
CA VAL A 85 -0.34 0.32 4.06
C VAL A 85 0.15 1.77 4.14
N ALA A 86 1.17 2.03 4.95
CA ALA A 86 1.79 3.35 5.04
C ALA A 86 2.65 3.63 3.81
N THR A 87 2.45 4.79 3.17
CA THR A 87 3.19 5.17 1.96
C THR A 87 4.70 5.25 2.22
N GLU A 88 5.12 5.71 3.40
CA GLU A 88 6.54 5.79 3.78
C GLU A 88 7.20 4.41 3.82
N ASP A 89 6.50 3.42 4.36
CA ASP A 89 7.01 2.05 4.48
C ASP A 89 7.10 1.39 3.09
N LEU A 90 6.14 1.68 2.21
CA LEU A 90 6.18 1.26 0.81
C LEU A 90 7.33 1.91 0.04
N VAL A 91 7.46 3.24 0.11
CA VAL A 91 8.55 3.97 -0.57
C VAL A 91 9.91 3.55 -0.05
N TYR A 92 10.05 3.29 1.25
CA TYR A 92 11.28 2.75 1.82
C TYR A 92 11.64 1.38 1.21
N MET A 93 10.68 0.45 1.12
CA MET A 93 10.88 -0.84 0.47
C MET A 93 11.27 -0.66 -1.01
N LEU A 94 10.56 0.18 -1.76
CA LEU A 94 10.80 0.41 -3.19
C LEU A 94 12.18 1.03 -3.44
N ASN A 95 12.58 2.01 -2.63
CA ASN A 95 13.93 2.61 -2.69
C ASN A 95 15.01 1.55 -2.41
N GLY A 96 14.81 0.70 -1.40
CA GLY A 96 15.73 -0.40 -1.08
C GLY A 96 15.84 -1.46 -2.17
N LEU A 97 14.76 -1.67 -2.94
CA LEU A 97 14.73 -2.53 -4.12
C LEU A 97 15.28 -1.86 -5.40
N GLY A 98 15.62 -0.56 -5.35
CA GLY A 98 16.06 0.19 -6.51
C GLY A 98 14.95 0.52 -7.51
N ILE A 99 13.68 0.49 -7.09
CA ILE A 99 12.51 0.82 -7.91
C ILE A 99 12.23 2.32 -7.81
N HIS A 100 12.25 3.01 -8.94
CA HIS A 100 12.00 4.45 -8.99
C HIS A 100 10.51 4.79 -8.79
N THR A 101 10.23 5.65 -7.82
CA THR A 101 8.88 6.19 -7.55
C THR A 101 8.75 7.68 -7.86
N GLY A 102 9.85 8.42 -7.89
CA GLY A 102 9.86 9.89 -7.95
C GLY A 102 9.45 10.58 -6.64
N VAL A 103 9.25 9.84 -5.55
CA VAL A 103 8.81 10.38 -4.26
C VAL A 103 10.01 10.68 -3.37
N ASP A 104 10.04 11.90 -2.83
CA ASP A 104 10.99 12.31 -1.79
C ASP A 104 10.51 11.80 -0.42
N LEU A 105 11.22 10.81 0.13
CA LEU A 105 10.83 10.16 1.38
C LEU A 105 10.81 11.13 2.57
N GLN A 106 11.73 12.10 2.62
CA GLN A 106 11.77 13.07 3.73
C GLN A 106 10.55 13.99 3.69
N LYS A 107 10.22 14.55 2.52
CA LYS A 107 9.03 15.40 2.36
C LYS A 107 7.73 14.62 2.64
N LEU A 108 7.70 13.33 2.30
CA LEU A 108 6.58 12.47 2.61
C LEU A 108 6.41 12.27 4.13
N MET A 109 7.50 12.03 4.85
CA MET A 109 7.48 11.92 6.31
C MET A 109 7.06 13.22 7.01
N ASP A 110 7.50 14.37 6.49
CA ASP A 110 7.08 15.69 6.99
C ASP A 110 5.56 15.87 6.82
N THR A 111 5.03 15.44 5.67
CA THR A 111 3.59 15.44 5.38
C THR A 111 2.82 14.53 6.33
N GLY A 112 3.34 13.32 6.59
CA GLY A 112 2.78 12.39 7.57
C GLY A 112 2.75 12.96 8.98
N THR A 113 3.83 13.64 9.39
CA THR A 113 3.91 14.32 10.68
C THR A 113 2.87 15.43 10.79
N PHE A 114 2.73 16.28 9.77
CA PHE A 114 1.74 17.35 9.72
C PHE A 114 0.31 16.81 9.95
N ILE A 115 -0.12 15.81 9.17
CA ILE A 115 -1.49 15.32 9.25
C ILE A 115 -1.77 14.52 10.53
N CYS A 116 -0.78 13.77 11.03
CA CYS A 116 -0.89 13.07 12.31
C CYS A 116 -1.08 14.05 13.48
N ASN A 117 -0.34 15.16 13.49
CA ASN A 117 -0.49 16.21 14.49
C ASN A 117 -1.87 16.88 14.40
N ALA A 118 -2.33 17.20 13.19
CA ALA A 118 -3.65 17.81 12.99
C ALA A 118 -4.81 16.90 13.44
N LEU A 119 -4.65 15.58 13.30
CA LEU A 119 -5.63 14.58 13.71
C LEU A 119 -5.44 14.09 15.16
N ASN A 120 -4.46 14.64 15.89
CA ASN A 120 -4.09 14.20 17.24
C ASN A 120 -3.91 12.67 17.35
N ARG A 121 -3.21 12.07 16.39
CA ARG A 121 -2.92 10.64 16.33
C ARG A 121 -1.45 10.37 16.03
N LYS A 122 -0.97 9.19 16.38
CA LYS A 122 0.38 8.74 15.98
C LYS A 122 0.36 8.22 14.55
N SER A 123 1.52 8.33 13.88
CA SER A 123 1.73 7.69 12.57
C SER A 123 1.77 6.18 12.73
N ASN A 124 1.18 5.45 11.78
CA ASN A 124 1.28 3.99 11.67
C ASN A 124 2.51 3.55 10.86
N SER A 125 3.20 4.48 10.17
CA SER A 125 4.44 4.16 9.45
C SER A 125 5.54 3.74 10.42
N LYS A 126 6.14 2.57 10.18
CA LYS A 126 7.30 2.07 10.92
C LYS A 126 8.56 2.88 10.61
N VAL A 127 8.72 3.32 9.36
CA VAL A 127 9.82 4.19 8.93
C VAL A 127 9.78 5.51 9.69
N SER A 128 8.64 6.20 9.70
CA SER A 128 8.47 7.47 10.42
C SER A 128 8.71 7.32 11.93
N GLN A 129 8.26 6.21 12.53
CA GLN A 129 8.52 5.92 13.95
C GLN A 129 9.99 5.69 14.28
N ALA A 130 10.75 5.05 13.37
CA ALA A 130 12.17 4.76 13.56
C ALA A 130 13.04 6.00 13.36
N SER A 131 12.72 6.82 12.36
CA SER A 131 13.53 7.99 11.99
C SER A 131 13.38 9.18 12.96
N CYS A 132 12.28 9.26 13.72
CA CYS A 132 12.06 10.34 14.70
C CYS A 132 12.95 10.27 15.97
N ARG A 133 13.98 9.41 15.96
CA ARG A 133 14.91 9.16 17.09
C ARG A 133 16.36 9.57 16.83
N LEU A 134 16.63 10.36 15.78
CA LEU A 134 17.92 11.02 15.53
C LEU A 134 17.70 12.54 15.44
#